data_AF-A0A0D2NWG2-F1
#
_entry.id   AF-A0A0D2NWG2-F1
#
_cell.length_a   1.000
_cell.length_b   1.000
_cell.length_c   1.000
_cell.angle_alpha   90.00
_cell.angle_beta   90.00
_cell.angle_gamma   90.00
#
_symmetry.space_group_name_H-M   'P 1'
#
loop_
_entity.id
_entity.type
_entity.pdbx_description
1 polymer ?
#
loop_
_entity_poly.entity_id
_entity_poly.type
_entity_poly.pdbx_seq_one_letter_code
_entity_poly.pdbx_strand_id
1 'polypeptide(L)'
;WVDDILDPSETDALCGVYYVYTGRGSQTATKSWWPPIDLWDSIVRQSSWSNRSEDFYSGRLQELSNGNAVPLTSSQWRIRIKAFAVVRRASINNATISSAFLK
;
A
#
# COMPACT_ATOMS: atom_id res chain seq x y z
N TRP A 1 -13.97 6.73 -26.08
CA TRP A 1 -14.09 6.36 -24.66
C TRP A 1 -12.84 5.57 -24.33
N VAL A 2 -11.90 6.21 -23.64
CA VAL A 2 -10.72 5.52 -23.09
C VAL A 2 -11.15 5.13 -21.67
N ASP A 3 -10.97 3.87 -21.32
CA ASP A 3 -11.26 3.37 -19.99
C ASP A 3 -10.09 3.74 -19.08
N ASP A 4 -10.25 4.80 -18.30
CA ASP A 4 -9.20 5.30 -17.38
C ASP A 4 -9.16 4.49 -16.06
N ILE A 5 -9.87 3.36 -15.99
CA ILE A 5 -9.97 2.52 -14.81
C ILE A 5 -9.14 1.26 -15.03
N LEU A 6 -8.11 1.08 -14.21
CA LEU A 6 -7.34 -0.16 -14.15
C LEU A 6 -8.24 -1.29 -13.66
N ASP A 7 -8.27 -2.40 -14.39
CA ASP A 7 -8.89 -3.63 -13.92
C ASP A 7 -8.08 -4.22 -12.74
N PRO A 8 -8.70 -4.98 -11.82
CA PRO A 8 -7.98 -5.58 -10.69
C PRO A 8 -6.79 -6.44 -11.14
N SER A 9 -6.87 -7.11 -12.29
CA SER A 9 -5.76 -7.91 -12.82
C SER A 9 -4.55 -7.05 -13.23
N GLU A 10 -4.79 -5.87 -13.80
CA GLU A 10 -3.76 -4.91 -14.17
C GLU A 10 -3.12 -4.28 -12.94
N THR A 11 -3.94 -3.97 -11.93
CA THR A 11 -3.47 -3.52 -10.61
C THR A 11 -2.55 -4.54 -9.95
N ASP A 12 -2.95 -5.81 -9.96
CA ASP A 12 -2.14 -6.92 -9.44
C ASP A 12 -0.80 -7.04 -10.18
N ALA A 13 -0.81 -6.91 -11.50
CA ALA A 13 0.38 -6.95 -12.33
C ALA A 13 1.34 -5.79 -11.99
N LEU A 14 0.82 -4.56 -11.84
CA LEU A 14 1.59 -3.38 -11.44
C LEU A 14 2.20 -3.55 -10.04
N CYS A 15 1.47 -4.14 -9.10
CA CYS A 15 1.96 -4.43 -7.75
C CYS A 15 2.93 -5.61 -7.69
N GLY A 16 3.10 -6.35 -8.80
CA GLY A 16 3.94 -7.55 -8.88
C GLY A 16 3.44 -8.67 -7.97
N VAL A 17 2.13 -8.96 -8.05
CA VAL A 17 1.47 -9.98 -7.23
C VAL A 17 1.78 -11.40 -7.76
N TYR A 18 2.07 -12.30 -6.83
CA TYR A 18 2.27 -13.72 -7.03
C TYR A 18 1.27 -14.52 -6.19
N TYR A 19 0.64 -15.50 -6.83
CA TYR A 19 -0.19 -16.50 -6.16
C TYR A 19 0.67 -17.69 -5.76
N VAL A 20 0.83 -17.91 -4.45
CA VAL A 20 1.67 -18.95 -3.88
C VAL A 20 0.79 -20.05 -3.30
N TYR A 21 1.01 -21.28 -3.74
CA TYR A 21 0.31 -22.45 -3.20
C TYR A 21 0.76 -22.75 -1.77
N THR A 22 -0.18 -22.88 -0.83
CA THR A 22 0.16 -23.07 0.60
C THR A 22 0.32 -24.53 1.01
N GLY A 23 0.12 -25.48 0.08
CA GLY A 23 0.16 -26.91 0.36
C GLY A 23 -1.08 -27.46 1.07
N ARG A 24 -2.09 -26.62 1.34
CA ARG A 24 -3.33 -26.99 2.03
C ARG A 24 -4.54 -26.89 1.10
N GLY A 25 -4.85 -27.97 0.39
CA GLY A 25 -5.99 -28.02 -0.53
C GLY A 25 -5.92 -26.91 -1.58
N SER A 26 -7.04 -26.26 -1.89
CA SER A 26 -7.09 -25.16 -2.87
C SER A 26 -6.64 -23.80 -2.32
N GLN A 27 -6.09 -23.72 -1.11
CA GLN A 27 -5.68 -22.44 -0.53
C GLN A 27 -4.43 -21.88 -1.21
N THR A 28 -4.55 -20.65 -1.69
CA THR A 28 -3.43 -19.85 -2.19
C THR A 28 -3.21 -18.63 -1.30
N ALA A 29 -1.95 -18.25 -1.09
CA ALA A 29 -1.57 -17.00 -0.45
C ALA A 29 -1.04 -16.03 -1.51
N THR A 30 -1.44 -14.77 -1.44
CA THR A 30 -0.91 -13.71 -2.30
C THR A 30 0.29 -13.03 -1.64
N LYS A 31 1.33 -12.82 -2.43
CA LYS A 31 2.49 -12.00 -2.07
C LYS A 31 2.77 -10.99 -3.17
N SER A 32 3.27 -9.81 -2.85
CA SER A 32 3.52 -8.77 -3.85
C SER A 32 4.81 -8.00 -3.57
N TRP A 33 5.43 -7.45 -4.63
CA TRP A 33 6.65 -6.65 -4.52
C TRP A 33 6.41 -5.23 -4.03
N TRP A 34 5.24 -4.69 -4.37
CA TRP A 34 4.69 -3.41 -3.92
C TRP A 34 3.37 -3.63 -3.17
N PRO A 35 2.97 -2.70 -2.29
CA PRO A 35 1.71 -2.82 -1.57
C PRO A 35 0.53 -2.81 -2.56
N PRO A 36 -0.49 -3.67 -2.37
CA PRO A 36 -1.73 -3.59 -3.15
C PRO A 36 -2.37 -2.20 -3.05
N ILE A 37 -2.91 -1.68 -4.15
CA ILE A 37 -3.46 -0.32 -4.23
C ILE A 37 -4.54 -0.08 -3.15
N ASP A 38 -5.53 -0.97 -3.05
CA ASP A 38 -6.59 -0.87 -2.04
C ASP A 38 -6.04 -0.83 -0.61
N LEU A 39 -4.98 -1.60 -0.35
CA LEU A 39 -4.36 -1.65 0.97
C LEU A 39 -3.63 -0.35 1.27
N TRP A 40 -2.88 0.18 0.30
CA TRP A 40 -2.19 1.45 0.41
C TRP A 40 -3.19 2.58 0.70
N ASP A 41 -4.23 2.71 -0.11
CA ASP A 41 -5.24 3.76 0.03
C ASP A 41 -5.97 3.69 1.36
N SER A 42 -6.32 2.47 1.81
CA SER A 42 -7.02 2.28 3.09
C SER A 42 -6.20 2.71 4.32
N ILE A 43 -4.86 2.63 4.24
CA ILE A 43 -3.94 2.90 5.35
C ILE A 43 -3.39 4.32 5.29
N VAL A 44 -2.92 4.76 4.11
CA VAL A 44 -2.28 6.06 3.94
C VAL A 44 -3.32 7.16 3.98
N ARG A 45 -4.49 6.97 3.33
CA ARG A 45 -5.62 7.91 3.34
C ARG A 45 -5.21 9.36 3.05
N GLN A 46 -4.26 9.55 2.14
CA GLN A 46 -3.82 10.87 1.69
C GLN A 46 -4.21 11.04 0.24
N SER A 47 -4.69 12.24 -0.12
CA SER A 47 -5.08 12.58 -1.48
C SER A 47 -3.90 12.95 -2.38
N SER A 48 -2.70 13.06 -1.82
CA SER A 48 -1.49 13.46 -2.53
C SER A 48 -0.28 12.69 -2.05
N TRP A 49 0.74 12.63 -2.90
CA TRP A 49 2.05 12.10 -2.54
C TRP A 49 2.69 13.00 -1.47
N SER A 50 2.97 12.44 -0.29
CA SER A 50 3.62 13.17 0.81
C SER A 50 5.08 12.75 0.96
N ASN A 51 5.87 13.51 1.71
CA ASN A 51 7.25 13.14 2.04
C ASN A 51 7.33 11.73 2.66
N ARG A 52 6.32 11.33 3.42
CA ARG A 52 6.27 9.99 4.00
C ARG A 52 6.01 8.90 2.96
N SER A 53 5.22 9.21 1.92
CA SER A 53 5.03 8.31 0.77
C SER A 53 6.33 8.16 0.01
N GLU A 54 7.06 9.26 -0.20
CA GLU A 54 8.39 9.26 -0.83
C GLU A 54 9.37 8.41 -0.01
N ASP A 55 9.54 8.70 1.28
CA ASP A 55 10.45 7.96 2.18
C ASP A 55 10.18 6.44 2.14
N PHE A 56 8.90 6.05 2.14
CA PHE A 56 8.50 4.65 2.02
C PHE A 56 8.92 4.06 0.67
N TYR A 57 8.63 4.77 -0.42
CA TYR A 57 8.92 4.33 -1.77
C TYR A 57 10.43 4.21 -2.01
N SER A 58 11.21 5.26 -1.74
CA SER A 58 12.66 5.26 -1.93
C SER A 58 13.33 4.20 -1.05
N GLY A 59 12.89 4.05 0.21
CA GLY A 59 13.40 3.02 1.10
C GLY A 59 13.13 1.60 0.58
N ARG A 60 11.93 1.34 0.06
CA ARG A 60 11.62 0.04 -0.55
C ARG A 60 12.41 -0.18 -1.85
N LEU A 61 12.55 0.85 -2.68
CA LEU A 61 13.33 0.78 -3.92
C LEU A 61 14.79 0.42 -3.63
N GLN A 62 15.37 0.97 -2.55
CA GLN A 62 16.72 0.63 -2.10
C GLN A 62 16.85 -0.84 -1.64
N GLU A 63 15.85 -1.38 -0.95
CA GLU A 63 15.85 -2.82 -0.59
C GLU A 63 15.83 -3.71 -1.82
N LEU A 64 15.07 -3.32 -2.85
CA LEU A 64 14.99 -4.04 -4.13
C LEU A 64 16.31 -3.97 -4.88
N SER A 65 16.92 -2.78 -5.00
CA SER A 65 18.19 -2.60 -5.69
C SER A 65 19.33 -3.36 -5.02
N ASN A 66 19.28 -3.51 -3.70
CA ASN A 66 20.29 -4.24 -2.93
C ASN A 66 20.07 -5.77 -2.96
N GLY A 67 18.99 -6.26 -3.57
CA GLY A 67 18.68 -7.70 -3.63
C GLY A 67 18.22 -8.32 -2.30
N ASN A 68 17.93 -7.50 -1.29
CA ASN A 68 17.55 -7.96 0.05
C ASN A 68 16.03 -8.05 0.26
N ALA A 69 15.25 -7.55 -0.70
CA ALA A 69 13.80 -7.57 -0.63
C ALA A 69 13.21 -8.93 -1.06
N VAL A 70 12.09 -9.28 -0.43
CA VAL A 70 11.21 -10.38 -0.86
C VAL A 70 9.78 -9.86 -1.02
N PRO A 71 8.93 -10.52 -1.82
CA PRO A 71 7.52 -10.16 -1.93
C PRO A 71 6.82 -10.47 -0.59
N LEU A 72 5.94 -9.56 -0.18
CA LEU A 72 5.29 -9.57 1.13
C LEU A 72 3.81 -9.90 1.00
N THR A 73 3.25 -10.51 2.05
CA THR A 73 1.81 -10.72 2.19
C THR A 73 1.09 -9.42 2.55
N SER A 74 -0.23 -9.35 2.33
CA SER A 74 -1.05 -8.19 2.71
C SER A 74 -0.93 -7.82 4.19
N SER A 75 -0.77 -8.81 5.08
CA SER A 75 -0.55 -8.58 6.52
C SER A 75 0.81 -7.93 6.81
N GLN A 76 1.87 -8.36 6.13
CA GLN A 76 3.21 -7.77 6.26
C GLN A 76 3.22 -6.33 5.70
N TRP A 77 2.58 -6.11 4.55
CA TRP A 77 2.40 -4.76 4.01
C TRP A 77 1.65 -3.85 4.98
N ARG A 78 0.55 -4.33 5.56
CA ARG A 78 -0.21 -3.56 6.55
C ARG A 78 0.66 -3.10 7.72
N ILE A 79 1.51 -3.97 8.24
CA ILE A 79 2.44 -3.62 9.33
C ILE A 79 3.44 -2.56 8.86
N ARG A 80 4.00 -2.75 7.66
CA ARG A 80 5.05 -1.89 7.10
C ARG A 80 4.58 -0.48 6.72
N ILE A 81 3.37 -0.34 6.15
CA ILE A 81 2.80 0.94 5.72
C ILE A 81 2.25 1.73 6.92
N LYS A 82 1.79 1.03 7.97
CA LYS A 82 1.06 1.64 9.08
C LYS A 82 1.93 2.67 9.82
N ALA A 83 1.42 3.89 9.90
CA ALA A 83 2.03 4.96 10.68
C ALA A 83 1.98 4.64 12.18
N PHE A 84 2.88 5.25 12.95
CA PHE A 84 2.70 5.35 14.39
C PHE A 84 1.29 5.85 14.71
N ALA A 85 0.61 5.18 15.64
CA ALA A 85 -0.80 5.41 15.91
C ALA A 85 -1.11 6.87 16.31
N VAL A 86 -0.15 7.57 16.94
CA VAL A 86 -0.21 9.00 17.25
C VAL A 86 -0.29 9.84 15.98
N VAL A 87 0.62 9.64 15.02
CA VAL A 87 0.71 10.44 13.78
C VAL A 87 -0.56 10.26 12.93
N ARG A 88 -1.06 9.02 12.85
CA ARG A 88 -2.30 8.71 12.13
C ARG A 88 -3.50 9.43 12.73
N ARG A 89 -3.63 9.42 14.07
CA ARG A 89 -4.74 10.11 14.77
C ARG A 89 -4.69 11.62 14.55
N ALA A 90 -3.50 12.22 14.66
CA ALA A 90 -3.33 13.64 14.39
C ALA A 90 -3.71 14.01 12.95
N SER A 91 -3.28 13.21 11.96
CA SER A 91 -3.60 13.45 10.54
C SER A 91 -5.10 13.36 10.25
N ILE A 92 -5.78 12.34 10.81
CA ILE A 92 -7.24 12.20 10.68
C ILE A 92 -7.95 13.39 11.34
N ASN A 93 -7.53 13.78 12.55
CA ASN A 93 -8.13 14.92 13.24
C ASN A 93 -7.97 16.23 12.45
N ASN A 94 -6.76 16.48 11.92
CA ASN A 94 -6.49 17.66 11.10
C ASN A 94 -7.32 17.67 9.82
N ALA A 95 -7.47 16.53 9.14
CA ALA A 95 -8.31 16.44 7.94
C ALA A 95 -9.78 16.72 8.27
N THR A 96 -10.31 16.14 9.36
CA THR A 96 -11.67 16.38 9.83
C THR A 96 -11.89 17.86 10.17
N ILE A 97 -11.02 18.46 10.98
CA ILE A 97 -11.15 19.87 11.39
C ILE A 97 -11.00 20.80 10.19
N SER A 98 -10.05 20.56 9.30
CA SER A 98 -9.86 21.35 8.09
C SER A 98 -11.11 21.31 7.19
N SER A 99 -11.69 20.13 6.99
CA SER A 99 -12.93 19.99 6.22
C SER A 99 -14.14 20.69 6.86
N ALA A 100 -14.17 20.77 8.20
CA ALA A 100 -15.20 21.48 8.94
C ALA A 100 -15.01 23.00 8.90
N PHE A 101 -13.76 23.47 8.83
CA PHE A 101 -13.42 24.89 8.72
C PHE A 101 -13.76 25.49 7.35
N LEU A 102 -13.71 24.68 6.29
CA LEU A 102 -14.06 25.11 4.92
C LEU A 102 -15.57 25.13 4.64
N LYS A 103 -16.42 24.86 5.65
CA LYS A 103 -17.89 24.98 5.59
C LYS A 103 -18.36 26.17 6.39
#